data_AF-A0AAI8QBS1-F1
#
_entry.id   AF-A0AAI8QBS1-F1
#
_cell.length_a   1.000
_cell.length_b   1.000
_cell.length_c   1.000
_cell.angle_alpha   90.00
_cell.angle_beta   90.00
_cell.angle_gamma   90.00
#
_symmetry.space_group_name_H-M   'P 1'
#
loop_
_entity.id
_entity.type
_entity.pdbx_description
1 polymer ?
#
loop_
_entity_poly.entity_id
_entity_poly.type
_entity_poly.pdbx_seq_one_letter_code
_entity_poly.pdbx_strand_id
1 'polypeptide(L)'
;MAVDGNWNLTMTTPMGERQATLTLSSSGGTLTGTQGADGNSAEIFDGTISGDAVNWKVSIDKPMPLTLEFIGKVSGDSMSGEMGIGPMGSFPFTGTKV
;
A
#
# COMPACT_ATOMS: atom_id res chain seq x y z
N MET A 1 -6.25 -3.75 15.36
CA MET A 1 -5.60 -2.41 15.39
C MET A 1 -6.14 -1.59 14.22
N ALA A 2 -6.08 -0.26 14.26
CA ALA A 2 -6.84 0.63 13.35
C ALA A 2 -6.68 0.32 11.85
N VAL A 3 -5.50 -0.14 11.45
CA VAL A 3 -5.14 -0.49 10.07
C VAL A 3 -5.65 -1.85 9.59
N ASP A 4 -6.04 -2.76 10.49
CA ASP A 4 -6.39 -4.13 10.09
C ASP A 4 -7.69 -4.14 9.29
N GLY A 5 -7.69 -4.88 8.18
CA GLY A 5 -8.84 -5.03 7.29
C GLY A 5 -8.50 -4.81 5.82
N ASN A 6 -9.55 -4.64 5.03
CA ASN A 6 -9.45 -4.37 3.60
C ASN A 6 -9.51 -2.87 3.34
N TRP A 7 -8.70 -2.41 2.41
CA TRP A 7 -8.56 -1.02 2.01
C TRP A 7 -8.66 -0.93 0.50
N ASN A 8 -9.45 0.01 0.01
CA ASN A 8 -9.43 0.42 -1.39
C ASN A 8 -8.46 1.59 -1.52
N LEU A 9 -7.32 1.35 -2.14
CA LEU A 9 -6.34 2.36 -2.51
C LEU A 9 -6.65 2.95 -3.89
N THR A 10 -6.55 4.25 -4.00
CA THR A 10 -6.60 5.01 -5.25
C THR A 10 -5.25 5.68 -5.44
N MET A 11 -4.50 5.24 -6.43
CA MET A 11 -3.17 5.74 -6.76
C MET A 11 -3.29 6.75 -7.90
N THR A 12 -2.88 7.99 -7.69
CA THR A 12 -2.94 9.03 -8.73
C THR A 12 -1.59 9.09 -9.44
N THR A 13 -1.50 8.44 -10.60
CA THR A 13 -0.29 8.45 -11.43
C THR A 13 -0.44 9.41 -12.61
N PRO A 14 0.65 9.87 -13.26
CA PRO A 14 0.58 10.68 -14.48
C PRO A 14 -0.13 9.99 -15.65
N MET A 15 -0.26 8.66 -15.60
CA MET A 15 -1.00 7.88 -16.58
C MET A 15 -2.51 7.80 -16.27
N GLY A 16 -2.94 8.24 -15.08
CA GLY A 16 -4.33 8.19 -14.61
C GLY A 16 -4.45 7.68 -13.17
N GLU A 17 -5.67 7.72 -12.65
CA GLU A 17 -6.03 7.11 -11.38
C GLU A 17 -6.16 5.59 -11.54
N ARG A 18 -5.50 4.84 -10.67
CA ARG A 18 -5.55 3.37 -10.64
C ARG A 18 -6.08 2.91 -9.29
N GLN A 19 -7.01 1.97 -9.30
CA GLN A 19 -7.56 1.38 -8.08
C GLN A 19 -6.79 0.12 -7.71
N ALA A 20 -6.54 -0.06 -6.42
CA ALA A 20 -5.92 -1.23 -5.84
C ALA A 20 -6.65 -1.63 -4.55
N THR A 21 -6.68 -2.90 -4.24
CA THR A 21 -7.21 -3.46 -2.99
C THR A 21 -6.04 -3.88 -2.13
N LEU A 22 -6.00 -3.46 -0.87
CA LEU A 22 -4.97 -3.81 0.08
C LEU A 22 -5.61 -4.49 1.28
N THR A 23 -5.14 -5.68 1.62
CA THR A 23 -5.52 -6.38 2.85
C THR A 23 -4.36 -6.26 3.82
N LEU A 24 -4.56 -5.61 4.96
CA LEU A 24 -3.54 -5.45 6.00
C LEU A 24 -3.94 -6.19 7.28
N SER A 25 -2.94 -6.81 7.89
CA SER A 25 -3.00 -7.43 9.20
C SER A 25 -1.75 -7.04 9.97
N SER A 26 -1.94 -6.28 11.05
CA SER A 26 -0.89 -5.88 11.97
C SER A 26 -0.74 -6.91 13.09
N SER A 27 0.50 -7.22 13.44
CA SER A 27 0.83 -8.13 14.54
C SER A 27 2.02 -7.57 15.32
N GLY A 28 1.78 -7.10 16.55
CA GLY A 28 2.86 -6.65 17.44
C GLY A 28 3.75 -5.52 16.89
N GLY A 29 3.27 -4.72 15.92
CA GLY A 29 4.02 -3.61 15.31
C GLY A 29 4.52 -3.87 13.88
N THR A 30 4.39 -5.11 13.38
CA THR A 30 4.65 -5.42 11.96
C THR A 30 3.35 -5.42 11.17
N LEU A 31 3.42 -5.02 9.90
CA LEU A 31 2.32 -5.13 8.94
C LEU A 31 2.60 -6.28 7.99
N THR A 32 1.59 -7.12 7.83
CA THR A 32 1.57 -8.23 6.87
C THR A 32 0.30 -8.13 6.06
N GLY A 33 0.29 -8.67 4.84
CA GLY A 33 -0.84 -8.43 3.96
C GLY A 33 -0.58 -8.72 2.50
N THR A 34 -1.60 -8.47 1.70
CA THR A 34 -1.60 -8.66 0.25
C THR A 34 -2.19 -7.45 -0.43
N GLN A 35 -1.51 -6.99 -1.49
CA GLN A 35 -1.94 -5.88 -2.32
C GLN A 35 -2.30 -6.39 -3.72
N GLY A 36 -3.51 -6.10 -4.17
CA GLY A 36 -4.01 -6.38 -5.51
C GLY A 36 -4.20 -5.11 -6.33
N ALA A 37 -3.69 -5.04 -7.56
CA ALA A 37 -3.90 -3.94 -8.49
C ALA A 37 -3.91 -4.46 -9.94
N ASP A 38 -4.86 -4.02 -10.76
CA ASP A 38 -4.94 -4.37 -12.20
C ASP A 38 -4.80 -5.88 -12.50
N GLY A 39 -5.43 -6.72 -11.68
CA GLY A 39 -5.38 -8.18 -11.82
C GLY A 39 -4.08 -8.85 -11.36
N ASN A 40 -3.12 -8.07 -10.83
CA ASN A 40 -1.92 -8.59 -10.19
C ASN A 40 -2.06 -8.50 -8.68
N SER A 41 -1.73 -9.58 -7.97
CA SER A 41 -1.65 -9.60 -6.51
C SER A 41 -0.22 -9.86 -6.07
N ALA A 42 0.26 -9.10 -5.11
CA ALA A 42 1.58 -9.24 -4.53
C ALA A 42 1.49 -9.18 -3.00
N GLU A 43 2.33 -9.95 -2.33
CA GLU A 43 2.44 -9.91 -0.88
C GLU A 43 3.23 -8.67 -0.45
N ILE A 44 2.82 -8.07 0.66
CA ILE A 44 3.58 -6.98 1.25
C ILE A 44 4.70 -7.56 2.12
N PHE A 45 5.83 -6.87 2.18
CA PHE A 45 6.96 -7.18 3.04
C PHE A 45 7.52 -5.90 3.67
N ASP A 46 8.38 -6.04 4.68
CA ASP A 46 8.92 -4.91 5.45
C ASP A 46 7.83 -3.94 5.95
N GLY A 47 6.66 -4.49 6.29
CA GLY A 47 5.55 -3.73 6.79
C GLY A 47 5.78 -3.31 8.25
N THR A 48 5.65 -2.03 8.55
CA THR A 48 5.80 -1.45 9.89
C THR A 48 4.67 -0.48 10.19
N ILE A 49 4.20 -0.51 11.43
CA ILE A 49 3.19 0.44 11.92
C ILE A 49 3.70 1.14 13.18
N SER A 50 3.59 2.46 13.19
CA SER A 50 3.96 3.31 14.33
C SER A 50 2.84 4.31 14.61
N GLY A 51 1.92 3.94 15.51
CA GLY A 51 0.73 4.72 15.81
C GLY A 51 -0.19 4.77 14.59
N ASP A 52 -0.23 5.93 13.93
CA ASP A 52 -1.03 6.18 12.73
C ASP A 52 -0.23 6.06 11.44
N ALA A 53 1.10 6.03 11.51
CA ALA A 53 1.97 5.92 10.35
C ALA A 53 2.16 4.45 9.97
N VAL A 54 2.02 4.16 8.68
CA VAL A 54 2.07 2.82 8.11
C VAL A 54 3.02 2.82 6.91
N ASN A 55 3.99 1.92 6.92
CA ASN A 55 4.91 1.76 5.82
C ASN A 55 4.94 0.30 5.42
N TRP A 56 4.87 0.00 4.13
CA TRP A 56 5.04 -1.36 3.63
C TRP A 56 5.66 -1.34 2.24
N LYS A 57 6.27 -2.45 1.85
CA LYS A 57 6.86 -2.64 0.53
C LYS A 57 6.17 -3.78 -0.18
N VAL A 58 6.14 -3.72 -1.51
CA VAL A 58 5.54 -4.75 -2.36
C VAL A 58 6.52 -5.05 -3.48
N SER A 59 6.86 -6.31 -3.67
CA SER A 59 7.77 -6.76 -4.73
C SER A 59 6.96 -7.45 -5.80
N ILE A 60 7.02 -6.93 -7.02
CA ILE A 60 6.41 -7.53 -8.18
C ILE A 60 7.53 -8.22 -8.95
N ASP A 61 7.59 -9.56 -8.95
CA ASP A 61 8.71 -10.29 -9.53
C ASP A 61 8.63 -10.47 -11.05
N LYS A 62 7.44 -10.33 -11.65
CA LYS A 62 7.20 -10.62 -13.08
C LYS A 62 6.26 -9.61 -13.72
N PRO A 63 6.48 -9.25 -15.02
CA PRO A 63 7.60 -9.66 -15.89
C PRO A 63 8.92 -8.92 -15.63
N MET A 64 8.94 -7.88 -14.80
CA MET A 64 10.14 -7.17 -14.37
C MET A 64 10.11 -6.98 -12.85
N PRO A 65 11.19 -7.32 -12.11
CA PRO A 65 11.25 -7.13 -10.67
C PRO A 65 11.16 -5.64 -10.33
N LEU A 66 10.09 -5.25 -9.65
CA LEU A 66 9.86 -3.87 -9.23
C LEU A 66 9.46 -3.84 -7.75
N THR A 67 10.14 -3.01 -6.99
CA THR A 67 9.78 -2.73 -5.60
C THR A 67 8.96 -1.46 -5.53
N LEU A 68 7.74 -1.60 -5.01
CA LEU A 68 6.87 -0.50 -4.67
C LEU A 68 6.99 -0.24 -3.16
N GLU A 69 7.23 1.00 -2.77
CA GLU A 69 7.30 1.43 -1.38
C GLU A 69 6.12 2.33 -1.07
N PHE A 70 5.31 1.96 -0.08
CA PHE A 70 4.13 2.72 0.32
C PHE A 70 4.37 3.32 1.70
N ILE A 71 4.17 4.62 1.80
CA ILE A 71 4.29 5.38 3.04
C ILE A 71 2.97 6.12 3.23
N GLY A 72 2.18 5.65 4.18
CA GLY A 72 0.85 6.17 4.44
C GLY A 72 0.66 6.58 5.89
N LYS A 73 -0.39 7.36 6.12
CA LYS A 73 -0.94 7.63 7.44
C LYS A 73 -2.41 7.25 7.46
N VAL A 74 -2.80 6.43 8.43
CA VAL A 74 -4.17 6.03 8.70
C VAL A 74 -4.82 7.07 9.63
N SER A 75 -6.00 7.53 9.28
CA SER A 75 -6.80 8.44 10.11
C SER A 75 -8.25 7.93 10.12
N GLY A 76 -8.59 7.17 11.16
CA GLY A 76 -9.87 6.48 11.24
C GLY A 76 -10.03 5.47 10.11
N ASP A 77 -10.95 5.75 9.19
CA ASP A 77 -11.30 4.90 8.04
C ASP A 77 -10.66 5.37 6.72
N SER A 78 -9.83 6.42 6.77
CA SER A 78 -9.14 6.98 5.62
C SER A 78 -7.63 6.78 5.74
N MET A 79 -6.96 6.59 4.62
CA MET A 79 -5.52 6.50 4.51
C MET A 79 -5.04 7.47 3.43
N SER A 80 -3.92 8.15 3.67
CA SER A 80 -3.31 9.03 2.68
C SER A 80 -1.80 8.91 2.75
N GLY A 81 -1.14 8.91 1.60
CA GLY A 81 0.29 8.68 1.55
C GLY A 81 0.90 8.88 0.18
N GLU A 82 2.14 8.40 0.06
CA GLU A 82 2.89 8.37 -1.18
C GLU A 82 3.38 6.94 -1.47
N MET A 83 3.27 6.55 -2.74
CA MET A 83 3.74 5.29 -3.29
C MET A 83 4.96 5.58 -4.17
N GLY A 84 6.13 5.13 -3.75
CA GLY A 84 7.34 5.05 -4.57
C GLY A 84 7.31 3.86 -5.50
N ILE A 85 7.43 4.10 -6.81
CA ILE A 85 7.54 3.08 -7.85
C ILE A 85 9.00 3.00 -8.31
N GLY A 86 9.91 2.58 -7.43
CA GLY A 86 11.34 2.45 -7.72
C GLY A 86 11.93 3.62 -8.55
N PRO A 87 12.58 3.37 -9.70
CA PRO A 87 13.19 4.42 -10.53
C PRO A 87 12.17 5.35 -11.22
N MET A 88 10.87 5.05 -11.14
CA MET A 88 9.80 5.79 -11.81
C MET A 88 9.29 6.98 -10.99
N GLY A 89 9.71 7.12 -9.73
CA GLY A 89 9.37 8.24 -8.83
C GLY A 89 8.32 7.88 -7.79
N SER A 90 7.92 8.86 -6.97
CA SER A 90 6.84 8.73 -5.99
C SER A 90 5.56 9.42 -6.47
N PHE A 91 4.43 8.80 -6.16
CA PHE A 91 3.10 9.27 -6.53
C PHE A 91 2.17 9.28 -5.32
N PRO A 92 1.30 10.27 -5.17
CA PRO A 92 0.34 10.29 -4.09
C PRO A 92 -0.69 9.18 -4.25
N PHE A 93 -1.09 8.58 -3.13
CA PHE A 93 -2.21 7.66 -3.07
C PHE A 93 -3.13 8.01 -1.90
N THR A 94 -4.40 7.69 -2.06
CA THR A 94 -5.40 7.71 -0.99
C THR A 94 -5.95 6.32 -0.79
N GLY A 95 -6.50 6.04 0.38
CA GLY A 95 -7.07 4.75 0.73
C GLY A 95 -8.31 4.93 1.58
N THR A 96 -9.31 4.08 1.37
CA THR A 96 -10.54 4.06 2.19
C THR A 96 -10.77 2.64 2.69
N LYS A 97 -11.09 2.49 3.97
CA LYS A 97 -11.40 1.19 4.56
C LYS A 97 -12.71 0.65 3.98
N VAL A 98 -12.75 -0.67 3.74
CA VAL A 98 -13.91 -1.42 3.23
C VAL A 98 -14.52 -2.24 4.35
#